data_AF-L1L2N3-F1
#
_entry.id   AF-L1L2N3-F1
#
_cell.length_a   1.000
_cell.length_b   1.000
_cell.length_c   1.000
_cell.angle_alpha   90.00
_cell.angle_beta   90.00
_cell.angle_gamma   90.00
#
_symmetry.space_group_name_H-M   'P 1'
#
loop_
_entity.id
_entity.type
_entity.pdbx_description
1 polymer ?
#
loop_
_entity_poly.entity_id
_entity_poly.type
_entity_poly.pdbx_seq_one_letter_code
_entity_poly.pdbx_strand_id
1 'polypeptide(L)' 'MTGTVLVTYGTTNGSTAQIAETIADVLRKEGLTVEALPARSVASVASYDAVMAGGGLYA' A
#
# COMPACT_ATOMS: atom_id res chain seq x y z
N MET A 1 -19.43 2.83 -7.27
CA MET A 1 -18.32 3.24 -6.38
C MET A 1 -17.05 2.67 -6.98
N THR A 2 -16.18 3.52 -7.51
CA THR A 2 -14.82 3.11 -7.88
C THR A 2 -13.99 3.19 -6.61
N GLY A 3 -13.91 2.07 -5.90
CA GLY A 3 -13.22 2.05 -4.62
C GLY A 3 -11.71 2.15 -4.79
N THR A 4 -11.05 2.89 -3.90
CA THR A 4 -9.59 3.03 -3.88
C THR A 4 -9.00 2.18 -2.77
N VAL A 5 -8.01 1.35 -3.12
CA VAL A 5 -7.26 0.53 -2.17
C VAL A 5 -5.96 1.24 -1.81
N LEU A 6 -5.66 1.32 -0.51
CA LEU A 6 -4.37 1.79 -0.04
C LEU A 6 -3.46 0.60 0.26
N VAL A 7 -2.28 0.55 -0.37
CA VAL A 7 -1.17 -0.33 0.03
C VAL A 7 -0.13 0.52 0.74
N THR A 8 0.00 0.35 2.04
CA THR A 8 0.91 1.14 2.86
C THR A 8 2.04 0.32 3.46
N TYR A 9 3.23 0.92 3.58
CA TYR A 9 4.41 0.18 3.99
C TYR A 9 5.34 0.93 4.95
N GLY A 10 5.94 0.16 5.87
CA GLY A 10 7.13 0.54 6.61
C GLY A 10 8.35 -0.16 6.04
N THR A 11 9.38 0.60 5.67
CA THR A 11 10.62 0.03 5.12
C THR A 11 11.84 0.79 5.64
N THR A 12 12.92 0.05 5.90
CA THR A 12 14.24 0.61 6.26
C THR A 12 15.17 0.60 5.04
N ASN A 13 15.22 -0.53 4.33
CA ASN A 13 16.15 -0.76 3.21
C ASN A 13 15.47 -0.75 1.83
N GLY A 14 14.19 -0.37 1.75
CA GLY A 14 13.45 -0.29 0.50
C GLY A 14 12.78 -1.59 0.04
N SER A 15 13.17 -2.76 0.55
CA SER A 15 12.60 -4.05 0.13
C SER A 15 11.08 -4.14 0.30
N THR A 16 10.55 -3.71 1.44
CA THR A 16 9.09 -3.71 1.67
C THR A 16 8.35 -2.72 0.77
N ALA A 17 9.02 -1.63 0.33
CA ALA A 17 8.43 -0.70 -0.64
C ALA A 17 8.29 -1.37 -2.01
N GLN A 18 9.31 -2.10 -2.48
CA GLN A 18 9.22 -2.84 -3.74
C GLN A 18 8.11 -3.90 -3.71
N ILE A 19 7.94 -4.59 -2.58
CA ILE A 19 6.83 -5.55 -2.40
C ILE A 19 5.48 -4.82 -2.49
N ALA A 20 5.33 -3.69 -1.80
CA ALA A 20 4.11 -2.90 -1.83
C ALA A 20 3.76 -2.39 -3.25
N GLU A 21 4.74 -1.87 -3.99
CA GLU A 21 4.55 -1.45 -5.38
C GLU A 21 4.16 -2.64 -6.28
N THR A 22 4.82 -3.79 -6.09
CA THR A 22 4.49 -5.01 -6.86
C THR A 22 3.04 -5.44 -6.64
N ILE A 23 2.58 -5.42 -5.38
CA ILE A 23 1.18 -5.73 -5.04
C ILE A 23 0.24 -4.70 -5.67
N ALA A 24 0.56 -3.41 -5.56
CA ALA A 24 -0.25 -2.35 -6.14
C ALA A 24 -0.37 -2.50 -7.67
N ASP A 25 0.72 -2.85 -8.34
CA ASP A 25 0.72 -3.09 -9.79
C ASP A 25 -0.12 -4.29 -10.21
N VAL A 26 -0.12 -5.37 -9.43
CA VAL A 26 -1.01 -6.52 -9.68
C VAL A 26 -2.47 -6.10 -9.54
N LEU A 27 -2.83 -5.41 -8.45
CA LEU A 27 -4.21 -4.95 -8.22
C LEU A 27 -4.67 -3.93 -9.27
N ARG A 28 -3.78 -3.04 -9.72
CA ARG A 28 -4.04 -2.10 -10.83
C ARG A 28 -4.33 -2.83 -12.14
N LYS A 29 -3.60 -3.91 -12.44
CA LYS A 29 -3.84 -4.75 -13.63
C LYS A 29 -5.20 -5.44 -13.61
N GLU A 30 -5.70 -5.76 -12.42
CA GLU A 30 -7.07 -6.29 -12.21
C GLU A 30 -8.16 -5.19 -12.29
N GLY A 31 -7.79 -3.94 -12.58
CA GLY A 31 -8.72 -2.83 -12.78
C GLY A 31 -9.08 -2.05 -11.51
N LEU A 32 -8.40 -2.30 -10.39
CA LEU A 32 -8.61 -1.56 -9.14
C LEU A 32 -7.82 -0.24 -9.15
N THR A 33 -8.39 0.80 -8.51
CA THR A 33 -7.63 2.01 -8.20
C THR A 33 -6.83 1.79 -6.93
N VAL A 34 -5.50 1.90 -7.02
CA VAL A 34 -4.60 1.54 -5.91
C VAL A 34 -3.52 2.58 -5.72
N GLU A 35 -3.37 3.04 -4.48
CA GLU A 35 -2.30 3.94 -4.04
C GLU A 35 -1.28 3.17 -3.21
N ALA A 36 0.01 3.37 -3.51
CA ALA A 36 1.11 2.79 -2.75
C ALA A 36 1.88 3.91 -2.05
N LEU A 37 1.84 3.95 -0.71
CA LEU A 37 2.40 5.07 0.07
C LEU A 37 3.13 4.59 1.32
N PRO A 38 4.26 5.20 1.72
CA PRO A 38 4.85 4.96 3.03
C PRO A 38 3.83 5.23 4.15
N ALA A 39 3.77 4.38 5.17
CA ALA A 39 2.78 4.50 6.26
C ALA A 39 2.84 5.85 6.98
N ARG A 40 4.04 6.42 7.10
CA ARG A 40 4.24 7.76 7.67
C ARG A 40 3.65 8.91 6.84
N SER A 41 3.32 8.67 5.57
CA SER A 41 2.78 9.66 4.65
C SER A 41 1.26 9.58 4.52
N VAL A 42 0.63 8.58 5.14
CA VAL A 42 -0.82 8.40 5.13
C VAL A 42 -1.42 9.18 6.30
N ALA A 43 -2.13 10.27 6.00
CA ALA A 43 -2.76 11.11 7.02
C ALA A 43 -4.10 10.54 7.53
N SER A 44 -4.81 9.79 6.69
CA SER A 44 -6.08 9.15 7.04
C SER A 44 -6.33 7.95 6.13
N VAL A 45 -7.02 6.94 6.67
CA VAL A 45 -7.45 5.76 5.91
C VAL A 45 -8.95 5.76 5.59
N ALA A 46 -9.71 6.72 6.12
CA ALA A 46 -11.18 6.71 6.06
C ALA A 46 -11.75 6.86 4.64
N SER A 47 -10.95 7.37 3.70
CA SER A 47 -11.32 7.54 2.29
C SER A 47 -11.09 6.30 1.42
N TYR A 48 -10.45 5.26 1.96
CA TYR A 48 -10.15 4.03 1.22
C TYR A 48 -11.14 2.93 1.60
N ASP A 49 -11.52 2.13 0.60
CA ASP A 49 -12.43 1.00 0.80
C ASP A 49 -11.72 -0.22 1.39
N ALA A 50 -10.40 -0.29 1.18
CA ALA A 50 -9.55 -1.31 1.76
C ALA A 50 -8.13 -0.76 2.01
N VAL A 51 -7.48 -1.32 3.04
CA VAL A 51 -6.10 -1.00 3.39
C VAL A 51 -5.30 -2.28 3.55
N MET A 52 -4.14 -2.34 2.90
CA MET A 52 -3.12 -3.35 3.12
C MET A 52 -1.90 -2.69 3.76
N ALA A 53 -1.39 -3.25 4.86
CA ALA A 53 -0.23 -2.73 5.56
C ALA A 53 0.89 -3.78 5.61
N GLY A 54 2.11 -3.41 5.22
CA GLY A 54 3.29 -4.28 5.25
C GLY A 54 4.49 -3.63 5.95
N GLY A 55 5.24 -4.39 6.74
CA GLY A 55 6.42 -3.90 7.44
C GLY A 55 7.45 -4.99 7.65
N GLY A 56 8.74 -4.62 7.62
CA GLY A 56 9.82 -5.50 8.08
C GLY A 56 9.74 -5.70 9.59
N LEU A 57 9.80 -6.95 10.06
CA LEU A 57 9.85 -7.27 11.49
C LEU A 57 11.32 -7.32 11.94
N TYR A 58 11.61 -6.59 13.03
CA TYR A 58 12.92 -6.57 13.68
C TYR A 58 12.74 -7.07 15.12
N ALA A 59 13.64 -7.93 15.60
CA ALA A 59 13.64 -8.52 16.93
C ALA A 59 14.80 -7.98 17.78
#